data_AF-A0A2V6LQW2-F1
#
_entry.id   AF-A0A2V6LQW2-F1
#
_cell.length_a   1.000
_cell.length_b   1.000
_cell.length_c   1.000
_cell.angle_alpha   90.00
_cell.angle_beta   90.00
_cell.angle_gamma   90.00
#
_symmetry.space_group_name_H-M   'P 1'
#
loop_
_entity.id
_entity.type
_entity.pdbx_description
1 polymer ?
#
loop_
_entity_poly.entity_id
_entity_poly.type
_entity_poly.pdbx_seq_one_letter_code
_entity_poly.pdbx_strand_id
1 'polypeptide(L)'
;MKRRWPFVIFILLLVTALAVHIDWTWKRPLSPRGGRYFFHRVELPVPSFRQSDERWSDDPLGGVPDNGTLGGQGCAVAAAAMVFKFYGIETDPQQLNWFLTAVDGYTERGWLYWDRAAWLAPGRVRHVYEDLPSYQLIDSNLAHGNPVIVRVRLANGITHFVVVAGKDGFDYLVRDPGGGAAKGFYPLRELNSAIEALRFYQPLTNAGQHLSAQR
;
A
#
# COMPACT_ATOMS: atom_id res chain seq x y z
N MET A 1 6.93 30.94 43.56
CA MET A 1 7.36 29.74 42.79
C MET A 1 6.25 28.99 42.04
N LYS A 2 4.96 29.04 42.44
CA LYS A 2 3.86 28.28 41.80
C LYS A 2 3.41 28.78 40.40
N ARG A 3 3.77 30.01 40.00
CA ARG A 3 3.28 30.67 38.77
C ARG A 3 3.99 30.23 37.48
N ARG A 4 5.12 29.50 37.59
CA ARG A 4 5.90 28.99 36.44
C ARG A 4 5.55 27.55 36.04
N TRP A 5 4.96 26.76 36.94
CA TRP A 5 4.55 25.38 36.68
C TRP A 5 3.57 25.20 35.52
N PRO A 6 2.47 25.98 35.40
CA PRO A 6 1.58 25.84 34.23
C PRO A 6 2.28 26.18 32.92
N PHE A 7 3.22 27.13 32.95
CA PHE A 7 4.04 27.50 31.78
C PHE A 7 5.02 26.39 31.39
N VAL A 8 5.68 25.75 32.36
CA VAL A 8 6.56 24.59 32.10
C VAL A 8 5.77 23.40 31.54
N ILE A 9 4.59 23.09 32.12
CA ILE A 9 3.72 22.02 31.61
C ILE A 9 3.28 22.33 30.18
N PHE A 10 2.88 23.56 29.90
CA PHE A 10 2.49 23.98 28.55
C PHE A 10 3.63 23.79 27.54
N ILE A 11 4.86 24.22 27.89
CA ILE A 11 6.03 24.02 27.02
C ILE A 11 6.29 22.53 26.78
N LEU A 12 6.23 21.69 27.82
CA LEU A 12 6.43 20.25 27.68
C LEU A 12 5.41 19.63 26.73
N LEU A 13 4.13 19.97 26.88
CA LEU A 13 3.08 19.51 25.96
C LEU A 13 3.33 19.95 24.52
N LEU A 14 3.79 21.18 24.32
CA LEU A 14 4.10 21.71 22.99
C LEU A 14 5.29 20.99 22.35
N VAL A 15 6.35 20.71 23.11
CA VAL A 15 7.51 19.94 22.65
C VAL A 15 7.11 18.50 22.32
N THR A 16 6.30 17.86 23.17
CA THR A 16 5.80 16.50 22.89
C THR A 16 4.92 16.46 21.64
N ALA A 17 4.00 17.42 21.49
CA ALA A 17 3.14 17.51 20.31
C ALA A 17 3.97 17.72 19.04
N LEU A 18 5.01 18.57 19.10
CA LEU A 18 5.93 18.78 17.99
C LEU A 18 6.72 17.51 17.65
N ALA A 19 7.26 16.81 18.66
CA ALA A 19 7.99 15.57 18.45
C ALA A 19 7.11 14.48 17.80
N VAL A 20 5.87 14.33 18.26
CA VAL A 20 4.89 13.40 17.66
C VAL A 20 4.53 13.83 16.24
N HIS A 21 4.36 15.12 15.98
CA HIS A 21 4.10 15.62 14.64
C HIS A 21 5.26 15.35 13.68
N ILE A 22 6.50 15.59 14.12
CA ILE A 22 7.70 15.27 13.34
C ILE A 22 7.78 13.77 13.09
N ASP A 23 7.59 12.94 14.13
CA ASP A 23 7.58 11.47 14.00
C ASP A 23 6.59 11.00 12.94
N TRP A 24 5.37 11.56 12.98
CA TRP A 24 4.27 11.21 12.10
C TRP A 24 4.50 11.63 10.64
N THR A 25 5.13 12.78 10.40
CA THR A 25 5.31 13.35 9.06
C THR A 25 6.65 12.97 8.41
N TRP A 26 7.66 12.62 9.20
CA TRP A 26 9.00 12.34 8.71
C TRP A 26 9.06 11.05 7.88
N LYS A 27 9.47 11.20 6.63
CA LYS A 27 9.65 10.10 5.68
C LYS A 27 10.91 9.29 6.00
N ARG A 28 10.75 8.00 6.30
CA ARG A 28 11.83 7.05 6.63
C ARG A 28 11.26 5.63 6.66
N PRO A 29 12.09 4.57 6.71
CA PRO A 29 11.59 3.24 7.01
C PRO A 29 10.82 3.23 8.33
N LEU A 30 9.63 2.61 8.34
CA LEU A 30 8.73 2.64 9.49
C LEU A 30 8.59 1.27 10.14
N SER A 31 8.29 1.27 11.43
CA SER A 31 7.68 0.10 12.07
C SER A 31 6.35 -0.23 11.36
N PRO A 32 6.01 -1.52 11.20
CA PRO A 32 4.73 -1.96 10.62
C PRO A 32 3.52 -1.71 11.54
N ARG A 33 3.75 -1.04 12.67
CA ARG A 33 2.76 -0.59 13.66
C ARG A 33 3.13 0.83 14.11
N GLY A 34 2.16 1.75 14.18
CA GLY A 34 2.40 3.12 14.63
C GLY A 34 1.44 4.13 14.02
N GLY A 35 1.87 5.39 13.91
CA GLY A 35 1.04 6.48 13.40
C GLY A 35 -0.09 6.88 14.35
N ARG A 36 -1.13 7.52 13.82
CA ARG A 36 -2.34 7.87 14.56
C ARG A 36 -3.11 6.63 14.98
N TYR A 37 -3.66 6.66 16.18
CA TYR A 37 -4.56 5.59 16.66
C TYR A 37 -5.91 5.69 15.94
N PHE A 38 -6.40 4.55 15.43
CA PHE A 38 -7.73 4.44 14.86
C PHE A 38 -8.66 3.83 15.91
N PHE A 39 -9.62 4.62 16.40
CA PHE A 39 -10.58 4.20 17.43
C PHE A 39 -11.59 3.15 16.96
N HIS A 40 -11.70 2.97 15.65
CA HIS A 40 -12.50 1.92 15.02
C HIS A 40 -11.66 1.23 13.97
N ARG A 41 -11.86 -0.09 13.83
CA ARG A 41 -11.24 -0.87 12.77
C ARG A 41 -11.73 -0.37 11.41
N VAL A 42 -10.80 0.02 10.56
CA VAL A 42 -11.05 0.37 9.16
C VAL A 42 -10.57 -0.79 8.30
N GLU A 43 -11.43 -1.25 7.41
CA GLU A 43 -11.08 -2.19 6.34
C GLU A 43 -11.71 -1.69 5.05
N LEU A 44 -10.86 -1.42 4.08
CA LEU A 44 -11.27 -1.13 2.71
C LEU A 44 -11.47 -2.48 2.03
N PRO A 45 -12.59 -2.73 1.33
CA PRO A 45 -12.89 -4.02 0.69
C PRO A 45 -12.04 -4.25 -0.58
N VAL A 46 -10.72 -4.11 -0.46
CA VAL A 46 -9.75 -4.44 -1.50
C VAL A 46 -9.80 -5.95 -1.75
N PRO A 47 -9.99 -6.40 -3.01
CA PRO A 47 -10.02 -7.81 -3.34
C PRO A 47 -8.67 -8.48 -3.07
N SER A 48 -8.66 -9.80 -2.91
CA SER A 48 -7.43 -10.58 -2.77
C SER A 48 -7.07 -11.24 -4.09
N PHE A 49 -5.90 -10.92 -4.65
CA PHE A 49 -5.32 -11.63 -5.79
C PHE A 49 -4.04 -12.32 -5.37
N ARG A 50 -4.01 -13.65 -5.48
CA ARG A 50 -2.81 -14.45 -5.23
C ARG A 50 -1.92 -14.42 -6.47
N GLN A 51 -0.66 -13.99 -6.33
CA GLN A 51 0.26 -13.93 -7.47
C GLN A 51 0.50 -15.33 -8.08
N SER A 52 0.43 -16.39 -7.28
CA SER A 52 0.54 -17.79 -7.68
C SER A 52 -0.81 -18.47 -7.96
N ASP A 53 -1.83 -17.72 -8.37
CA ASP A 53 -3.07 -18.30 -8.91
C ASP A 53 -2.78 -19.01 -10.23
N GLU A 54 -3.31 -20.22 -10.43
CA GLU A 54 -3.02 -21.07 -11.59
C GLU A 54 -3.37 -20.41 -12.92
N ARG A 55 -4.31 -19.45 -12.93
CA ARG A 55 -4.71 -18.72 -14.14
C ARG A 55 -3.57 -17.89 -14.76
N TRP A 56 -2.59 -17.50 -13.98
CA TRP A 56 -1.52 -16.60 -14.42
C TRP A 56 -0.15 -16.87 -13.80
N SER A 57 -0.04 -17.85 -12.89
CA SER A 57 1.20 -18.12 -12.15
C SER A 57 2.41 -18.36 -13.07
N ASP A 58 2.17 -18.91 -14.26
CA ASP A 58 3.21 -19.28 -15.22
C ASP A 58 3.49 -18.19 -16.28
N ASP A 59 2.72 -17.09 -16.28
CA ASP A 59 2.93 -15.99 -17.22
C ASP A 59 4.27 -15.30 -16.95
N PRO A 60 5.15 -15.14 -17.97
CA PRO A 60 6.39 -14.40 -17.83
C PRO A 60 6.13 -12.94 -17.45
N LEU A 61 6.88 -12.43 -16.48
CA LEU A 61 6.82 -11.01 -16.10
C LEU A 61 7.35 -10.14 -17.22
N GLY A 62 6.51 -9.22 -17.70
CA GLY A 62 6.85 -8.38 -18.84
C GLY A 62 7.02 -9.15 -20.15
N GLY A 63 6.52 -10.38 -20.26
CA GLY A 63 6.73 -11.22 -21.44
C GLY A 63 8.16 -11.74 -21.60
N VAL A 64 9.03 -11.56 -20.60
CA VAL A 64 10.44 -11.95 -20.62
C VAL A 64 10.67 -13.09 -19.61
N PRO A 65 10.97 -14.33 -20.06
CA PRO A 65 11.15 -15.47 -19.16
C PRO A 65 12.23 -15.29 -18.09
N ASP A 66 13.30 -14.55 -18.40
CA ASP A 66 14.41 -14.30 -17.46
C ASP A 66 14.01 -13.44 -16.25
N ASN A 67 12.91 -12.68 -16.35
CA ASN A 67 12.33 -11.95 -15.23
C ASN A 67 11.55 -12.85 -14.25
N GLY A 68 11.44 -14.14 -14.57
CA GLY A 68 10.57 -15.09 -13.88
C GLY A 68 9.10 -14.90 -14.24
N THR A 69 8.23 -15.46 -13.41
CA THR A 69 6.79 -15.49 -13.66
C THR A 69 6.01 -14.64 -12.66
N LEU A 70 4.74 -14.35 -12.95
CA LEU A 70 3.82 -13.72 -12.00
C LEU A 70 3.73 -14.52 -10.70
N GLY A 71 3.71 -15.85 -10.77
CA GLY A 71 3.68 -16.71 -9.58
C GLY A 71 4.88 -16.53 -8.68
N GLY A 72 6.08 -16.43 -9.25
CA GLY A 72 7.33 -16.29 -8.50
C GLY A 72 7.62 -14.87 -8.02
N GLN A 73 7.39 -13.85 -8.87
CA GLN A 73 7.89 -12.49 -8.62
C GLN A 73 6.82 -11.39 -8.83
N GLY A 74 5.56 -11.76 -9.04
CA GLY A 74 4.48 -10.84 -9.41
C GLY A 74 3.84 -10.03 -8.29
N CYS A 75 4.41 -9.99 -7.07
CA CYS A 75 3.80 -9.30 -5.92
C CYS A 75 3.45 -7.83 -6.20
N ALA A 76 4.31 -7.10 -6.91
CA ALA A 76 4.08 -5.70 -7.26
C ALA A 76 2.89 -5.54 -8.23
N VAL A 77 2.83 -6.38 -9.26
CA VAL A 77 1.76 -6.37 -10.27
C VAL A 77 0.43 -6.76 -9.64
N ALA A 78 0.42 -7.83 -8.83
CA ALA A 78 -0.78 -8.26 -8.13
C ALA A 78 -1.28 -7.21 -7.13
N ALA A 79 -0.39 -6.54 -6.39
CA ALA A 79 -0.76 -5.45 -5.49
C ALA A 79 -1.36 -4.25 -6.23
N ALA A 80 -0.78 -3.85 -7.36
CA ALA A 80 -1.32 -2.79 -8.20
C ALA A 80 -2.70 -3.17 -8.78
N ALA A 81 -2.85 -4.39 -9.27
CA ALA A 81 -4.13 -4.91 -9.79
C ALA A 81 -5.23 -4.93 -8.70
N MET A 82 -4.89 -5.31 -7.46
CA MET A 82 -5.84 -5.26 -6.33
C MET A 82 -6.32 -3.83 -6.06
N VAL A 83 -5.42 -2.84 -6.07
CA VAL A 83 -5.78 -1.42 -5.89
C VAL A 83 -6.64 -0.90 -7.04
N PHE A 84 -6.31 -1.25 -8.29
CA PHE A 84 -7.09 -0.83 -9.46
C PHE A 84 -8.49 -1.44 -9.45
N LYS A 85 -8.59 -2.73 -9.13
CA LYS A 85 -9.88 -3.42 -8.98
C LYS A 85 -10.72 -2.81 -7.86
N PHE A 86 -10.10 -2.41 -6.75
CA PHE A 86 -10.77 -1.66 -5.68
C PHE A 86 -11.34 -0.31 -6.16
N TYR A 87 -10.65 0.38 -7.06
CA TYR A 87 -11.16 1.60 -7.72
C TYR A 87 -12.19 1.32 -8.84
N GLY A 88 -12.63 0.07 -8.99
CA GLY A 88 -13.60 -0.36 -10.00
C GLY A 88 -13.02 -0.43 -11.41
N ILE A 89 -11.69 -0.44 -11.57
CA ILE A 89 -11.05 -0.70 -12.85
C ILE A 89 -11.06 -2.22 -13.07
N GLU A 90 -11.64 -2.65 -14.17
CA GLU A 90 -11.72 -4.07 -14.51
C GLU A 90 -10.34 -4.57 -14.95
N THR A 91 -9.59 -5.13 -14.01
CA THR A 91 -8.28 -5.74 -14.21
C THR A 91 -8.04 -6.88 -13.23
N ASP A 92 -7.14 -7.77 -13.58
CA ASP A 92 -6.50 -8.74 -12.70
C ASP A 92 -4.96 -8.71 -12.89
N PRO A 93 -4.16 -9.54 -12.18
CA PRO A 93 -2.71 -9.54 -12.33
C PRO A 93 -2.23 -9.88 -13.75
N GLN A 94 -2.95 -10.77 -14.46
CA GLN A 94 -2.59 -11.17 -15.82
C GLN A 94 -2.81 -10.03 -16.81
N GLN A 95 -4.01 -9.44 -16.77
CA GLN A 95 -4.38 -8.33 -17.64
C GLN A 95 -3.46 -7.12 -17.42
N LEU A 96 -3.12 -6.82 -16.16
CA LEU A 96 -2.17 -5.77 -15.86
C LEU A 96 -0.76 -6.11 -16.35
N ASN A 97 -0.30 -7.36 -16.19
CA ASN A 97 1.01 -7.80 -16.69
C ASN A 97 1.10 -7.63 -18.21
N TRP A 98 0.11 -8.09 -18.97
CA TRP A 98 0.10 -7.95 -20.42
C TRP A 98 0.03 -6.50 -20.88
N PHE A 99 -0.79 -5.68 -20.22
CA PHE A 99 -0.86 -4.25 -20.49
C PHE A 99 0.52 -3.59 -20.30
N LEU A 100 1.16 -3.87 -19.16
CA LEU A 100 2.49 -3.33 -18.86
C LEU A 100 3.52 -3.78 -19.89
N THR A 101 3.52 -5.04 -20.31
CA THR A 101 4.38 -5.51 -21.41
C THR A 101 4.18 -4.68 -22.68
N ALA A 102 2.93 -4.37 -23.04
CA ALA A 102 2.62 -3.62 -24.25
C ALA A 102 3.03 -2.13 -24.22
N VAL A 103 3.27 -1.57 -23.03
CA VAL A 103 3.65 -0.14 -22.85
C VAL A 103 5.07 0.04 -22.30
N ASP A 104 5.92 -0.97 -22.46
CA ASP A 104 7.27 -1.03 -21.90
C ASP A 104 7.28 -0.77 -20.37
N GLY A 105 6.26 -1.27 -19.70
CA GLY A 105 5.90 -1.11 -18.28
C GLY A 105 6.90 -1.64 -17.26
N TYR A 106 8.03 -2.19 -17.72
CA TYR A 106 9.01 -2.87 -16.90
C TYR A 106 10.42 -2.37 -17.16
N THR A 107 11.24 -2.35 -16.12
CA THR A 107 12.70 -2.24 -16.26
C THR A 107 13.26 -3.52 -16.89
N GLU A 108 14.53 -3.48 -17.33
CA GLU A 108 15.28 -4.67 -17.78
C GLU A 108 15.36 -5.78 -16.73
N ARG A 109 15.13 -5.46 -15.45
CA ARG A 109 15.12 -6.42 -14.33
C ARG A 109 13.72 -6.92 -13.97
N GLY A 110 12.72 -6.64 -14.81
CA GLY A 110 11.32 -7.03 -14.57
C GLY A 110 10.62 -6.22 -13.48
N TRP A 111 11.16 -5.05 -13.09
CA TRP A 111 10.50 -4.21 -12.09
C TRP A 111 9.47 -3.31 -12.73
N LEU A 112 8.27 -3.31 -12.15
CA LEU A 112 7.17 -2.45 -12.55
C LEU A 112 7.54 -0.96 -12.49
N TYR A 113 7.32 -0.22 -13.57
CA TYR A 113 7.18 1.23 -13.56
C TYR A 113 5.78 1.62 -13.06
N TRP A 114 5.69 2.11 -11.82
CA TRP A 114 4.42 2.40 -11.15
C TRP A 114 3.61 3.48 -11.85
N ASP A 115 4.25 4.49 -12.42
CA ASP A 115 3.59 5.51 -13.24
C ASP A 115 2.91 4.91 -14.48
N ARG A 116 3.58 3.96 -15.15
CA ARG A 116 3.04 3.30 -16.36
C ARG A 116 1.84 2.41 -16.07
N ALA A 117 1.75 1.80 -14.89
CA ALA A 117 0.57 1.03 -14.52
C ALA A 117 -0.70 1.90 -14.53
N ALA A 118 -0.62 3.17 -14.11
CA ALA A 118 -1.76 4.08 -14.13
C ALA A 118 -2.27 4.39 -15.54
N TRP A 119 -1.47 4.16 -16.59
CA TRP A 119 -1.87 4.32 -17.99
C TRP A 119 -2.91 3.29 -18.43
N LEU A 120 -3.17 2.24 -17.64
CA LEU A 120 -4.27 1.31 -17.91
C LEU A 120 -5.63 2.04 -17.88
N ALA A 121 -5.77 3.05 -17.02
CA ALA A 121 -6.99 3.81 -16.88
C ALA A 121 -6.71 5.29 -16.52
N PRO A 122 -6.11 6.08 -17.42
CA PRO A 122 -5.57 7.42 -17.12
C PRO A 122 -6.66 8.44 -16.74
N GLY A 123 -7.92 8.20 -17.12
CA GLY A 123 -9.07 9.00 -16.70
C GLY A 123 -9.70 8.59 -15.37
N ARG A 124 -9.21 7.51 -14.75
CA ARG A 124 -9.79 6.92 -13.52
C ARG A 124 -8.81 6.82 -12.36
N VAL A 125 -7.51 6.68 -12.65
CA VAL A 125 -6.47 6.58 -11.63
C VAL A 125 -5.22 7.32 -12.08
N ARG A 126 -4.52 7.92 -11.11
CA ARG A 126 -3.20 8.53 -11.33
C ARG A 126 -2.18 8.01 -10.32
N HIS A 127 -0.94 7.84 -10.75
CA HIS A 127 0.18 7.62 -9.84
C HIS A 127 0.55 8.95 -9.17
N VAL A 128 0.66 8.98 -7.83
CA VAL A 128 0.87 10.23 -7.07
C VAL A 128 2.10 10.17 -6.17
N TYR A 129 2.52 8.97 -5.76
CA TYR A 129 3.62 8.84 -4.82
C TYR A 129 4.39 7.53 -5.00
N GLU A 130 5.71 7.64 -5.04
CA GLU A 130 6.67 6.54 -5.01
C GLU A 130 7.92 6.99 -4.27
N ASP A 131 8.02 6.69 -2.98
CA ASP A 131 9.21 7.03 -2.18
C ASP A 131 9.16 6.36 -0.79
N LEU A 132 10.02 6.80 0.13
CA LEU A 132 9.99 6.51 1.56
C LEU A 132 8.59 6.76 2.16
N PRO A 133 8.15 5.90 3.09
CA PRO A 133 6.86 6.04 3.75
C PRO A 133 6.94 7.08 4.88
N SER A 134 5.78 7.64 5.26
CA SER A 134 5.56 8.26 6.57
C SER A 134 4.23 7.77 7.13
N TYR A 135 4.06 7.78 8.45
CA TYR A 135 2.78 7.41 9.05
C TYR A 135 1.66 8.32 8.58
N GLN A 136 1.93 9.62 8.40
CA GLN A 136 0.98 10.57 7.82
C GLN A 136 0.45 10.11 6.46
N LEU A 137 1.32 9.66 5.56
CA LEU A 137 0.89 9.22 4.22
C LEU A 137 -0.02 8.00 4.31
N ILE A 138 0.29 7.01 5.13
CA ILE A 138 -0.54 5.81 5.27
C ILE A 138 -1.87 6.17 5.96
N ASP A 139 -1.80 6.83 7.12
CA ASP A 139 -2.97 7.19 7.93
C ASP A 139 -3.95 8.08 7.19
N SER A 140 -3.44 9.11 6.50
CA SER A 140 -4.30 10.03 5.75
C SER A 140 -4.95 9.31 4.57
N ASN A 141 -4.24 8.45 3.83
CA ASN A 141 -4.86 7.70 2.74
C ASN A 141 -5.97 6.78 3.25
N LEU A 142 -5.70 6.00 4.31
CA LEU A 142 -6.70 5.11 4.89
C LEU A 142 -7.93 5.88 5.41
N ALA A 143 -7.72 7.02 6.06
CA ALA A 143 -8.82 7.88 6.54
C ALA A 143 -9.67 8.45 5.40
N HIS A 144 -9.10 8.63 4.21
CA HIS A 144 -9.81 9.07 3.00
C HIS A 144 -10.32 7.89 2.14
N GLY A 145 -10.29 6.65 2.66
CA GLY A 145 -10.79 5.48 1.94
C GLY A 145 -9.86 4.96 0.85
N ASN A 146 -8.57 5.33 0.88
CA ASN A 146 -7.60 4.94 -0.13
C ASN A 146 -6.62 3.89 0.43
N PRO A 147 -6.46 2.73 -0.24
CA PRO A 147 -5.39 1.81 0.09
C PRO A 147 -4.04 2.35 -0.41
N VAL A 148 -2.96 1.88 0.20
CA VAL A 148 -1.59 2.15 -0.26
C VAL A 148 -0.83 0.84 -0.42
N ILE A 149 0.14 0.81 -1.32
CA ILE A 149 1.00 -0.36 -1.52
C ILE A 149 2.30 -0.07 -0.80
N VAL A 150 2.79 -1.03 -0.03
CA VAL A 150 4.05 -0.88 0.69
C VAL A 150 5.05 -1.95 0.29
N ARG A 151 6.32 -1.56 0.27
CA ARG A 151 7.45 -2.48 0.13
C ARG A 151 7.94 -2.90 1.51
N VAL A 152 8.13 -4.18 1.68
CA VAL A 152 8.81 -4.78 2.84
C VAL A 152 9.93 -5.71 2.38
N ARG A 153 10.76 -6.12 3.34
CA ARG A 153 11.83 -7.11 3.16
C ARG A 153 11.51 -8.34 3.98
N LEU A 154 11.19 -9.46 3.33
CA LEU A 154 10.95 -10.72 4.04
C LEU A 154 12.24 -11.22 4.71
N ALA A 155 12.10 -12.12 5.69
CA ALA A 155 13.24 -12.65 6.45
C ALA A 155 14.32 -13.32 5.58
N ASN A 156 13.95 -13.82 4.41
CA ASN A 156 14.86 -14.39 3.41
C ASN A 156 15.52 -13.34 2.48
N GLY A 157 15.33 -12.04 2.75
CA GLY A 157 15.89 -10.95 1.96
C GLY A 157 15.10 -10.60 0.69
N ILE A 158 14.00 -11.30 0.39
CA ILE A 158 13.19 -11.04 -0.80
C ILE A 158 12.40 -9.74 -0.62
N THR A 159 12.41 -8.90 -1.65
CA THR A 159 11.51 -7.74 -1.75
C THR A 159 10.09 -8.23 -1.92
N HIS A 160 9.18 -7.71 -1.10
CA HIS A 160 7.77 -8.08 -1.18
C HIS A 160 6.87 -6.84 -1.14
N PHE A 161 5.79 -6.86 -1.90
CA PHE A 161 4.81 -5.79 -1.95
C PHE A 161 3.46 -6.29 -1.46
N VAL A 162 2.85 -5.53 -0.56
CA VAL A 162 1.51 -5.81 -0.01
C VAL A 162 0.67 -4.54 -0.02
N VAL A 163 -0.65 -4.68 -0.02
CA VAL A 163 -1.58 -3.55 0.04
C VAL A 163 -1.98 -3.32 1.48
N VAL A 164 -1.63 -2.17 2.05
CA VAL A 164 -2.25 -1.69 3.30
C VAL A 164 -3.63 -1.17 2.96
N ALA A 165 -4.64 -1.89 3.43
CA ALA A 165 -6.04 -1.63 3.13
C ALA A 165 -6.89 -1.57 4.41
N GLY A 166 -6.27 -1.32 5.56
CA GLY A 166 -6.99 -1.14 6.80
C GLY A 166 -6.08 -0.80 7.97
N LYS A 167 -6.71 -0.52 9.12
CA LYS A 167 -6.03 -0.27 10.38
C LYS A 167 -6.93 -0.60 11.57
N ASP A 168 -6.35 -1.23 12.58
CA ASP A 168 -6.99 -1.55 13.86
C ASP A 168 -6.12 -1.02 15.00
N GLY A 169 -6.56 0.07 15.64
CA GLY A 169 -5.73 0.80 16.60
C GLY A 169 -4.45 1.35 15.96
N PHE A 170 -3.30 0.72 16.26
CA PHE A 170 -2.00 1.06 15.67
C PHE A 170 -1.53 0.07 14.59
N ASP A 171 -2.25 -1.03 14.41
CA ASP A 171 -1.85 -2.12 13.52
C ASP A 171 -2.40 -1.90 12.12
N TYR A 172 -1.51 -1.80 11.13
CA TYR A 172 -1.92 -1.77 9.72
C TYR A 172 -2.36 -3.16 9.26
N LEU A 173 -3.49 -3.24 8.58
CA LEU A 173 -4.04 -4.48 8.04
C LEU A 173 -3.76 -4.56 6.54
N VAL A 174 -3.38 -5.74 6.05
CA VAL A 174 -2.93 -5.91 4.67
C VAL A 174 -3.70 -6.96 3.88
N ARG A 175 -3.75 -6.74 2.55
CA ARG A 175 -3.92 -7.78 1.54
C ARG A 175 -2.54 -8.14 0.99
N ASP A 176 -2.14 -9.39 1.18
CA ASP A 176 -0.87 -9.91 0.72
C ASP A 176 -1.07 -10.78 -0.53
N PRO A 177 -0.48 -10.43 -1.69
CA PRO A 177 -0.59 -11.26 -2.89
C PRO A 177 0.26 -12.54 -2.86
N GLY A 178 1.21 -12.65 -1.94
CA GLY A 178 2.07 -13.81 -1.75
C GLY A 178 1.45 -14.88 -0.84
N GLY A 179 2.26 -15.44 0.06
CA GLY A 179 1.84 -16.51 0.97
C GLY A 179 0.70 -16.12 1.92
N GLY A 180 0.51 -14.82 2.20
CA GLY A 180 -0.57 -14.31 3.04
C GLY A 180 -1.94 -14.24 2.34
N ALA A 181 -2.05 -14.49 1.03
CA ALA A 181 -3.30 -14.33 0.28
C ALA A 181 -4.47 -15.17 0.85
N ALA A 182 -4.16 -16.38 1.34
CA ALA A 182 -5.13 -17.29 1.95
C ALA A 182 -5.59 -16.87 3.35
N LYS A 183 -4.87 -15.96 4.03
CA LYS A 183 -5.19 -15.51 5.39
C LYS A 183 -6.30 -14.45 5.41
N GLY A 184 -6.59 -13.81 4.28
CA GLY A 184 -7.42 -12.62 4.25
C GLY A 184 -6.70 -11.40 4.84
N PHE A 185 -7.41 -10.57 5.61
CA PHE A 185 -6.80 -9.43 6.30
C PHE A 185 -6.04 -9.87 7.54
N TYR A 186 -4.78 -9.46 7.65
CA TYR A 186 -3.97 -9.68 8.85
C TYR A 186 -3.03 -8.49 9.12
N PRO A 187 -2.51 -8.35 10.36
CA PRO A 187 -1.58 -7.28 10.71
C PRO A 187 -0.25 -7.35 9.95
N LEU A 188 0.18 -6.24 9.34
CA LEU A 188 1.45 -6.10 8.62
C LEU A 188 2.66 -6.53 9.45
N ARG A 189 2.61 -6.32 10.78
CA ARG A 189 3.68 -6.73 11.70
C ARG A 189 4.01 -8.22 11.66
N GLU A 190 3.09 -9.08 11.21
CA GLU A 190 3.35 -10.51 11.04
C GLU A 190 4.41 -10.81 9.97
N LEU A 191 4.67 -9.87 9.04
CA LEU A 191 5.76 -10.00 8.08
C LEU A 191 7.14 -9.74 8.72
N ASN A 192 7.20 -9.33 9.99
CA ASN A 192 8.42 -9.08 10.77
C ASN A 192 9.41 -8.16 10.04
N SER A 193 8.89 -7.13 9.37
CA SER A 193 9.67 -6.26 8.51
C SER A 193 9.25 -4.81 8.64
N ALA A 194 10.21 -3.91 8.44
CA ALA A 194 9.93 -2.49 8.32
C ALA A 194 9.24 -2.17 6.99
N ILE A 195 8.43 -1.12 6.98
CA ILE A 195 7.90 -0.52 5.77
C ILE A 195 9.04 0.27 5.12
N GLU A 196 9.58 -0.18 3.99
CA GLU A 196 10.75 0.43 3.34
C GLU A 196 10.37 1.48 2.30
N ALA A 197 9.21 1.35 1.66
CA ALA A 197 8.74 2.26 0.64
C ALA A 197 7.20 2.22 0.55
N LEU A 198 6.62 3.28 -0.02
CA LEU A 198 5.18 3.42 -0.26
C LEU A 198 4.92 3.77 -1.72
N ARG A 199 3.83 3.23 -2.25
CA ARG A 199 3.24 3.61 -3.53
C ARG A 199 1.79 4.02 -3.31
N PHE A 200 1.39 5.09 -3.96
CA PHE A 200 0.02 5.56 -3.90
C PHE A 200 -0.50 5.89 -5.30
N TYR A 201 -1.63 5.26 -5.61
CA TYR A 201 -2.47 5.57 -6.73
C TYR A 201 -3.72 6.28 -6.23
N GLN A 202 -4.03 7.46 -6.78
CA GLN A 202 -5.22 8.19 -6.42
C GLN A 202 -6.33 7.96 -7.46
N PRO A 203 -7.56 7.60 -7.03
CA PRO A 203 -8.70 7.54 -7.92
C PRO A 203 -9.13 8.97 -8.32
N LEU A 204 -9.54 9.16 -9.58
CA LEU A 204 -9.96 10.45 -10.13
C LEU A 204 -11.48 10.67 -10.03
N THR A 205 -12.25 9.62 -9.79
CA THR A 205 -13.69 9.70 -9.51
C THR A 205 -13.93 9.84 -8.01
N ASN A 206 -14.79 10.79 -7.61
CA ASN A 206 -15.09 11.10 -6.21
C ASN A 206 -15.49 9.84 -5.41
N ALA A 207 -14.70 9.51 -4.39
CA ALA A 207 -14.95 8.44 -3.41
C ALA A 207 -16.27 8.60 -2.61
N GLY A 208 -17.04 9.67 -2.86
CA GLY A 208 -18.29 9.99 -2.16
C GLY A 208 -19.55 9.25 -2.63
N GLN A 209 -19.53 8.50 -3.74
CA GLN A 209 -20.73 7.81 -4.24
C GLN A 209 -20.90 6.36 -3.76
N HIS A 210 -19.86 5.72 -3.22
CA HIS A 210 -19.96 4.33 -2.73
C HIS A 210 -20.44 4.21 -1.28
N LEU A 211 -20.39 5.28 -0.47
CA LEU A 211 -20.88 5.26 0.92
C LEU A 211 -22.39 5.55 1.05
N SER A 212 -23.05 5.98 -0.02
CA SER A 212 -24.50 6.27 -0.06
C SER A 212 -25.35 5.11 -0.57
N ALA A 213 -24.75 4.02 -1.06
CA ALA A 213 -25.47 2.88 -1.63
C ALA A 213 -25.74 1.73 -0.64
N GLN A 214 -25.38 1.89 0.64
CA GLN A 214 -25.60 0.88 1.70
C GLN A 214 -26.25 1.46 2.97
N ARG A 215 -27.16 2.43 2.83
CA ARG A 215 -28.07 2.84 3.91
C ARG A 215 -29.49 2.41 3.60
#